data_AF-Q8YM65-F1
#
_entry.id   AF-Q8YM65-F1
#
_cell.length_a   1.000
_cell.length_b   1.000
_cell.length_c   1.000
_cell.angle_alpha   90.00
_cell.angle_beta   90.00
_cell.angle_gamma   90.00
#
_symmetry.space_group_name_H-M   'P 1'
#
loop_
_entity.id
_entity.type
_entity.pdbx_description
1 polymer ?
#
loop_
_entity_poly.entity_id
_entity_poly.type
_entity_poly.pdbx_seq_one_letter_code
_entity_poly.pdbx_strand_id
1 'polypeptide(L)'
;MANNHLKFSNEENIMSLPITVTFMLADWIVKGLANGTLERVGGVIREVGSKQVVTWLRGITDNSPLPTPTKSSNNLLNLMFSGANLVTSGVNTAVTQKGLADVNQRLGGVEQINLGNLGVSGGNLVATVANAAVTGKRLADANRRLSGIDNQLEELGQNLQFTQGILQVTTAASILNLGVSVMGFAAIAKRLKELEKSLQEAQELLSKINRKIDLSFYANFRAAIELAINAFTMTKSENRRSSALQAINRFLEAEHIYTEFTDIEIQQQSPIADEYILTLSLAYLAEIRCYLELEEHETALRRFQEGTRVIRSRIQNYVEILMTSNPAVYLQPQFKNEIDLRRMTRIYQWFNPDLDENDVFDIERENLYKLAICPYEWVKLLPEAILMRDEVQGGWFGPSDEDLKKEADKRLPQVLEIMESMIETNRRFESYQTEIQAISQLGISFHEWLKLSPSTEIKPEGAELMYIIPSQPLDLQMFD
;
A
#
# COMPACT_ATOMS: atom_id res chain seq x y z
N MET A 1 -18.90 -25.82 60.26
CA MET A 1 -17.49 -26.26 60.20
C MET A 1 -17.42 -27.30 59.08
N ALA A 2 -16.75 -27.16 57.95
CA ALA A 2 -15.64 -26.30 57.55
C ALA A 2 -15.75 -25.92 56.06
N ASN A 3 -15.24 -24.72 55.75
CA ASN A 3 -14.97 -24.21 54.40
C ASN A 3 -13.90 -25.06 53.71
N ASN A 4 -14.05 -25.32 52.42
CA ASN A 4 -12.92 -25.58 51.53
C ASN A 4 -13.06 -24.72 50.26
N HIS A 5 -12.41 -23.57 50.31
CA HIS A 5 -12.01 -22.79 49.15
C HIS A 5 -10.91 -23.57 48.40
N LEU A 6 -11.21 -24.08 47.21
CA LEU A 6 -10.20 -24.40 46.21
C LEU A 6 -10.09 -23.19 45.28
N LYS A 7 -9.12 -22.31 45.59
CA LYS A 7 -8.56 -21.36 44.65
C LYS A 7 -7.85 -22.16 43.56
N PHE A 8 -8.39 -22.17 42.35
CA PHE A 8 -7.60 -22.43 41.16
C PHE A 8 -6.81 -21.15 40.87
N SER A 9 -5.57 -21.10 41.33
CA SER A 9 -4.57 -20.14 40.88
C SER A 9 -3.66 -20.86 39.89
N ASN A 10 -4.07 -20.90 38.62
CA ASN A 10 -3.16 -21.07 37.49
C ASN A 10 -3.14 -19.74 36.74
N GLU A 11 -2.50 -18.74 37.35
CA GLU A 11 -1.88 -17.66 36.58
C GLU A 11 -0.56 -18.24 36.07
N GLU A 12 -0.59 -18.89 34.90
CA GLU A 12 0.61 -19.01 34.09
C GLU A 12 1.08 -17.58 33.82
N ASN A 13 2.24 -17.25 34.36
CA ASN A 13 2.90 -15.98 34.16
C ASN A 13 3.30 -15.92 32.68
N ILE A 14 2.39 -15.44 31.82
CA ILE A 14 2.66 -15.19 30.41
C ILE A 14 3.76 -14.15 30.40
N MET A 15 5.01 -14.59 30.17
CA MET A 15 6.14 -13.70 29.99
C MET A 15 5.88 -12.90 28.71
N SER A 16 5.32 -11.69 28.88
CA SER A 16 5.12 -10.78 27.75
C SER A 16 6.49 -10.40 27.19
N LEU A 17 6.72 -10.75 25.94
CA LEU A 17 7.93 -10.32 25.24
C LEU A 17 7.89 -8.79 25.11
N PRO A 18 8.95 -8.08 25.54
CA PRO A 18 8.99 -6.63 25.41
C PRO A 18 8.84 -6.21 23.95
N ILE A 19 8.07 -5.13 23.74
CA ILE A 19 7.88 -4.49 22.44
C ILE A 19 8.39 -3.04 22.48
N THR A 20 8.99 -2.59 21.39
CA THR A 20 9.40 -1.21 21.16
C THR A 20 8.52 -0.61 20.09
N VAL A 21 7.96 0.57 20.34
CA VAL A 21 7.14 1.31 19.37
C VAL A 21 7.84 2.63 19.07
N THR A 22 8.15 2.88 17.80
CA THR A 22 9.01 4.00 17.37
C THR A 22 8.57 4.57 16.01
N PHE A 23 8.87 5.83 15.74
CA PHE A 23 8.69 6.46 14.42
C PHE A 23 9.90 6.27 13.50
N MET A 24 11.01 5.73 14.01
CA MET A 24 12.24 5.51 13.25
C MET A 24 12.53 4.03 13.10
N LEU A 25 12.87 3.61 11.88
CA LEU A 25 13.29 2.24 11.64
C LEU A 25 14.68 2.03 12.26
N ALA A 26 14.90 0.92 12.96
CA ALA A 26 16.20 0.62 13.53
C ALA A 26 17.27 0.44 12.43
N ASP A 27 18.49 0.95 12.64
CA ASP A 27 19.59 0.92 11.65
C ASP A 27 19.87 -0.47 11.09
N TRP A 28 19.76 -1.50 11.92
CA TRP A 28 20.00 -2.88 11.51
C TRP A 28 18.92 -3.40 10.56
N ILE A 29 17.67 -2.92 10.70
CA ILE A 29 16.58 -3.25 9.78
C ILE A 29 16.82 -2.56 8.43
N VAL A 30 17.23 -1.28 8.44
CA VAL A 30 17.60 -0.54 7.21
C VAL A 30 18.73 -1.27 6.47
N LYS A 31 19.79 -1.66 7.18
CA LYS A 31 20.91 -2.43 6.61
C LYS A 31 20.45 -3.79 6.08
N GLY A 32 19.56 -4.46 6.79
CA GLY A 32 19.01 -5.76 6.41
C GLY A 32 18.15 -5.71 5.14
N LEU A 33 17.36 -4.65 4.97
CA LEU A 33 16.61 -4.40 3.74
C LEU A 33 17.55 -4.07 2.58
N ALA A 34 18.58 -3.24 2.83
CA ALA A 34 19.53 -2.82 1.80
C ALA A 34 20.42 -3.97 1.28
N ASN A 35 20.78 -4.93 2.13
CA ASN A 35 21.61 -6.07 1.76
C ASN A 35 20.81 -7.35 1.41
N GLY A 36 19.47 -7.28 1.47
CA GLY A 36 18.58 -8.38 1.12
C GLY A 36 18.48 -9.51 2.14
N THR A 37 18.99 -9.33 3.37
CA THR A 37 18.78 -10.31 4.47
C THR A 37 17.38 -10.19 5.09
N LEU A 38 16.75 -9.02 4.95
CA LEU A 38 15.36 -8.77 5.31
C LEU A 38 14.56 -8.40 4.05
N GLU A 39 13.28 -8.75 4.06
CA GLU A 39 12.31 -8.37 3.03
C GLU A 39 11.07 -7.74 3.66
N ARG A 40 10.45 -6.80 2.94
CA ARG A 40 9.12 -6.27 3.28
C ARG A 40 8.07 -7.07 2.53
N VAL A 41 7.11 -7.61 3.25
CA VAL A 41 5.92 -8.28 2.70
C VAL A 41 4.70 -7.59 3.28
N GLY A 42 3.99 -6.80 2.46
CA GLY A 42 2.82 -6.04 2.90
C GLY A 42 3.13 -5.09 4.08
N GLY A 43 2.53 -5.38 5.23
CA GLY A 43 2.64 -4.61 6.47
C GLY A 43 3.75 -5.09 7.42
N VAL A 44 4.55 -6.08 7.03
CA VAL A 44 5.63 -6.64 7.88
C VAL A 44 6.99 -6.62 7.21
N ILE A 45 8.03 -6.59 8.02
CA ILE A 45 9.40 -6.93 7.60
C ILE A 45 9.77 -8.23 8.29
N ARG A 46 10.37 -9.15 7.52
CA ARG A 46 10.81 -10.47 7.97
C ARG A 46 12.17 -10.84 7.41
N GLU A 47 12.82 -11.82 8.03
CA GLU A 47 14.05 -12.41 7.51
C GLU A 47 13.78 -13.22 6.24
N VAL A 48 14.64 -13.09 5.21
CA VAL A 48 14.42 -13.80 3.93
C VAL A 48 14.56 -15.32 4.07
N GLY A 49 15.50 -15.79 4.90
CA GLY A 49 15.76 -17.22 5.08
C GLY A 49 14.82 -17.90 6.07
N SER A 50 14.68 -17.37 7.28
CA SER A 50 13.88 -17.98 8.35
C SER A 50 12.39 -17.59 8.30
N LYS A 51 12.05 -16.53 7.55
CA LYS A 51 10.71 -15.90 7.51
C LYS A 51 10.23 -15.34 8.85
N GLN A 52 11.10 -15.27 9.86
CA GLN A 52 10.76 -14.69 11.17
C GLN A 52 10.44 -13.20 11.05
N VAL A 53 9.34 -12.77 11.68
CA VAL A 53 8.90 -11.39 11.64
C VAL A 53 9.73 -10.55 12.59
N VAL A 54 10.31 -9.48 12.07
CA VAL A 54 11.19 -8.58 12.81
C VAL A 54 10.54 -7.25 13.15
N THR A 55 9.56 -6.80 12.36
CA THR A 55 8.77 -5.60 12.69
C THR A 55 7.47 -5.53 11.89
N TRP A 56 6.48 -4.84 12.48
CA TRP A 56 5.24 -4.43 11.80
C TRP A 56 5.28 -2.94 11.49
N LEU A 57 4.76 -2.60 10.31
CA LEU A 57 4.55 -1.23 9.84
C LEU A 57 3.10 -0.85 10.12
N ARG A 58 2.89 0.19 10.93
CA ARG A 58 1.57 0.73 11.23
C ARG A 58 1.47 2.16 10.74
N GLY A 59 0.52 2.47 9.85
CA GLY A 59 0.33 3.84 9.40
C GLY A 59 -0.29 4.74 10.48
N ILE A 60 0.09 6.01 10.47
CA ILE A 60 -0.35 7.04 11.41
C ILE A 60 -1.33 7.94 10.67
N THR A 61 -2.62 7.81 10.98
CA THR A 61 -3.61 8.72 10.39
C THR A 61 -3.53 10.06 11.10
N ASP A 62 -3.01 11.08 10.41
CA ASP A 62 -3.49 12.45 10.66
C ASP A 62 -4.88 12.53 10.03
N ASN A 63 -5.84 13.18 10.69
CA ASN A 63 -7.23 13.38 10.20
C ASN A 63 -7.32 14.25 8.92
N SER A 64 -6.28 14.26 8.09
CA SER A 64 -6.23 14.98 6.84
C SER A 64 -7.23 14.38 5.85
N PRO A 65 -8.11 15.19 5.25
CA PRO A 65 -8.99 14.71 4.20
C PRO A 65 -8.14 14.20 3.03
N LEU A 66 -8.25 12.90 2.72
CA LEU A 66 -7.66 12.35 1.50
C LEU A 66 -8.14 13.19 0.29
N PRO A 67 -7.24 13.50 -0.66
CA PRO A 67 -7.57 14.33 -1.82
C PRO A 67 -8.67 13.69 -2.67
N THR A 68 -9.55 14.54 -3.20
CA THR A 68 -10.65 14.17 -4.09
C THR A 68 -10.14 13.77 -5.48
N PRO A 69 -10.75 12.75 -6.15
CA PRO A 69 -10.35 12.32 -7.49
C PRO A 69 -10.43 13.47 -8.50
N THR A 70 -9.34 13.72 -9.23
CA THR A 70 -9.33 14.63 -10.38
C THR A 70 -10.01 13.97 -11.57
N LYS A 71 -11.09 14.59 -12.03
CA LYS A 71 -11.88 14.17 -13.20
C LYS A 71 -11.03 14.20 -14.47
N SER A 72 -10.80 13.05 -15.08
CA SER A 72 -10.51 12.93 -16.51
C SER A 72 -11.45 11.87 -17.09
N SER A 73 -12.54 12.36 -17.67
CA SER A 73 -13.63 11.59 -18.25
C SER A 73 -13.25 11.04 -19.63
N ASN A 74 -13.51 9.74 -19.87
CA ASN A 74 -14.33 9.25 -20.99
C ASN A 74 -14.42 7.71 -21.14
N ASN A 75 -13.66 6.89 -20.38
CA ASN A 75 -13.67 5.41 -20.51
C ASN A 75 -13.89 4.72 -19.14
N LEU A 76 -14.61 3.58 -19.11
CA LEU A 76 -14.96 2.79 -17.90
C LEU A 76 -13.76 2.50 -17.02
N LEU A 77 -12.67 2.11 -17.67
CA LEU A 77 -11.41 1.82 -17.02
C LEU A 77 -10.75 3.05 -16.36
N ASN A 78 -10.77 4.23 -16.98
CA ASN A 78 -10.23 5.45 -16.34
C ASN A 78 -11.04 5.89 -15.11
N LEU A 79 -12.32 5.52 -15.03
CA LEU A 79 -13.18 5.78 -13.88
C LEU A 79 -12.91 4.75 -12.76
N MET A 80 -12.82 3.46 -13.09
CA MET A 80 -12.46 2.39 -12.16
C MET A 80 -11.03 2.56 -11.60
N PHE A 81 -10.08 2.93 -12.45
CA PHE A 81 -8.67 3.10 -12.09
C PHE A 81 -8.36 4.42 -11.36
N SER A 82 -9.36 5.30 -11.19
CA SER A 82 -9.24 6.47 -10.30
C SER A 82 -9.29 6.09 -8.81
N GLY A 83 -9.71 4.86 -8.48
CA GLY A 83 -9.62 4.30 -7.12
C GLY A 83 -8.20 3.87 -6.73
N ALA A 84 -7.33 3.59 -7.70
CA ALA A 84 -5.92 3.20 -7.51
C ALA A 84 -4.93 4.33 -7.80
N ASN A 85 -5.31 5.33 -8.62
CA ASN A 85 -4.48 6.51 -8.89
C ASN A 85 -4.61 7.57 -7.79
N LEU A 86 -4.00 7.30 -6.64
CA LEU A 86 -3.64 8.34 -5.66
C LEU A 86 -2.19 8.80 -5.87
N VAL A 87 -1.83 9.18 -7.11
CA VAL A 87 -0.63 9.98 -7.37
C VAL A 87 -1.09 11.38 -7.74
N THR A 88 -1.33 12.21 -6.73
CA THR A 88 -1.33 13.66 -6.89
C THR A 88 -0.17 14.24 -6.08
N SER A 89 0.93 14.47 -6.80
CA SER A 89 1.94 15.49 -6.53
C SER A 89 2.55 15.53 -5.12
N GLY A 90 3.34 14.51 -4.78
CA GLY A 90 4.60 14.73 -4.08
C GLY A 90 5.68 14.99 -5.11
N VAL A 91 5.72 16.20 -5.70
CA VAL A 91 6.86 16.62 -6.53
C VAL A 91 8.05 16.81 -5.60
N ASN A 92 8.72 15.72 -5.26
CA ASN A 92 10.16 15.72 -5.29
C ASN A 92 10.53 15.21 -6.66
N THR A 93 10.76 16.16 -7.56
CA THR A 93 11.65 15.96 -8.69
C THR A 93 12.91 15.32 -8.15
N ALA A 94 12.98 13.99 -8.19
CA ALA A 94 14.22 13.26 -8.19
C ALA A 94 14.95 13.72 -9.46
N VAL A 95 15.67 14.83 -9.31
CA VAL A 95 16.70 15.23 -10.24
C VAL A 95 17.61 14.02 -10.34
N THR A 96 17.53 13.36 -11.49
CA THR A 96 18.48 12.37 -11.94
C THR A 96 19.87 12.84 -11.52
N GLN A 97 20.48 12.19 -10.54
CA GLN A 97 21.84 12.48 -10.05
C GLN A 97 22.94 12.22 -11.12
N LYS A 98 22.53 11.99 -12.37
CA LYS A 98 23.39 12.03 -13.57
C LYS A 98 23.39 13.39 -14.29
N GLY A 99 22.48 14.31 -13.98
CA GLY A 99 22.35 15.62 -14.65
C GLY A 99 23.06 16.79 -13.97
N LEU A 100 23.41 16.68 -12.67
CA LEU A 100 24.09 17.76 -11.92
C LEU A 100 25.62 17.66 -11.93
N ALA A 101 26.19 16.50 -12.26
CA ALA A 101 27.63 16.38 -12.51
C ALA A 101 28.04 17.02 -13.85
N ASP A 102 27.15 17.01 -14.87
CA ASP A 102 27.44 17.52 -16.21
C ASP A 102 27.28 19.06 -16.33
N VAL A 103 26.59 19.71 -15.39
CA VAL A 103 26.47 21.18 -15.36
C VAL A 103 27.62 21.84 -14.59
N ASN A 104 28.17 21.19 -13.56
CA ASN A 104 29.38 21.68 -12.90
C ASN A 104 30.67 21.44 -13.71
N GLN A 105 30.64 20.53 -14.68
CA GLN A 105 31.74 20.29 -15.61
C GLN A 105 31.71 21.20 -16.86
N ARG A 106 30.64 21.99 -17.05
CA ARG A 106 30.48 22.96 -18.15
C ARG A 106 30.56 24.43 -17.74
N LEU A 107 30.84 24.73 -16.48
CA LEU A 107 31.09 26.11 -15.99
C LEU A 107 32.48 26.32 -15.37
N GLY A 108 33.36 25.31 -15.44
CA GLY A 108 34.78 25.40 -15.04
C GLY A 108 35.73 25.79 -16.16
N GLY A 109 35.32 26.65 -17.10
CA GLY A 109 36.13 26.92 -18.28
C GLY A 109 35.78 28.18 -19.05
N VAL A 110 35.84 29.35 -18.40
CA VAL A 110 36.37 30.59 -19.02
C VAL A 110 36.98 31.43 -17.90
N GLU A 111 38.30 31.54 -17.92
CA GLU A 111 39.06 32.50 -17.14
C GLU A 111 38.98 33.89 -17.80
N GLN A 112 38.75 34.91 -16.96
CA GLN A 112 39.43 36.21 -16.94
C GLN A 112 39.20 37.30 -18.02
N ILE A 113 39.08 38.53 -17.46
CA ILE A 113 39.43 39.88 -17.98
C ILE A 113 38.33 40.64 -18.76
N ASN A 114 37.78 41.72 -18.18
CA ASN A 114 38.35 43.06 -18.31
C ASN A 114 37.66 44.15 -17.45
N LEU A 115 38.47 45.14 -17.07
CA LEU A 115 38.21 46.31 -16.23
C LEU A 115 37.24 47.33 -16.86
N GLY A 116 36.56 48.12 -16.01
CA GLY A 116 36.18 49.49 -16.37
C GLY A 116 34.98 50.11 -15.62
N ASN A 117 35.28 51.16 -14.85
CA ASN A 117 34.42 52.31 -14.47
C ASN A 117 33.40 52.10 -13.33
N LEU A 118 33.69 52.59 -12.12
CA LEU A 118 33.58 53.99 -11.62
C LEU A 118 32.21 54.28 -11.00
N GLY A 119 32.21 54.63 -9.71
CA GLY A 119 31.03 55.14 -9.00
C GLY A 119 31.24 55.26 -7.50
N VAL A 120 32.11 56.18 -7.09
CA VAL A 120 32.41 56.54 -5.70
C VAL A 120 31.31 57.41 -5.09
N SER A 121 30.92 57.12 -3.85
CA SER A 121 30.65 58.07 -2.75
C SER A 121 30.63 57.25 -1.44
N GLY A 122 31.56 57.34 -0.48
CA GLY A 122 32.21 58.48 0.17
C GLY A 122 31.35 58.93 1.35
N GLY A 123 31.72 58.89 2.64
CA GLY A 123 32.88 58.47 3.46
C GLY A 123 32.32 58.04 4.85
N ASN A 124 33.05 57.69 5.91
CA ASN A 124 34.42 58.02 6.29
C ASN A 124 34.93 56.99 7.34
N LEU A 125 36.25 56.94 7.43
CA LEU A 125 37.14 56.08 8.23
C LEU A 125 37.00 56.18 9.78
N VAL A 126 37.19 55.02 10.44
CA VAL A 126 38.18 54.69 11.50
C VAL A 126 38.15 55.38 12.88
N ALA A 127 38.42 54.53 13.91
CA ALA A 127 38.91 54.77 15.30
C ALA A 127 37.81 54.63 16.39
N THR A 128 37.89 53.80 17.44
CA THR A 128 38.92 52.90 17.97
C THR A 128 38.28 51.85 18.91
N VAL A 129 38.87 50.66 18.85
CA VAL A 129 38.84 49.47 19.71
C VAL A 129 38.62 49.70 21.22
N ALA A 130 37.61 49.04 21.81
CA ALA A 130 37.72 48.13 22.96
C ALA A 130 36.38 47.43 23.23
N ASN A 131 36.40 46.11 23.49
CA ASN A 131 35.28 45.21 23.87
C ASN A 131 34.40 44.58 22.78
N ALA A 132 34.98 44.07 21.69
CA ALA A 132 34.31 43.13 20.76
C ALA A 132 34.94 41.72 20.70
N ALA A 133 35.79 41.34 21.68
CA ALA A 133 36.48 40.03 21.68
C ALA A 133 35.70 38.89 22.38
N VAL A 134 34.67 39.20 23.19
CA VAL A 134 33.88 38.18 23.91
C VAL A 134 32.67 37.71 23.09
N THR A 135 32.17 38.53 22.16
CA THR A 135 30.98 38.21 21.37
C THR A 135 31.28 37.24 20.22
N GLY A 136 32.42 37.36 19.54
CA GLY A 136 32.77 36.51 18.39
C GLY A 136 33.00 35.03 18.73
N LYS A 137 33.58 34.74 19.90
CA LYS A 137 33.86 33.35 20.31
C LYS A 137 32.59 32.63 20.76
N ARG A 138 31.65 33.33 21.40
CA ARG A 138 30.32 32.78 21.75
C ARG A 138 29.41 32.64 20.53
N LEU A 139 29.46 33.59 19.59
CA LEU A 139 28.72 33.47 18.33
C LEU A 139 29.26 32.34 17.46
N ALA A 140 30.59 32.17 17.36
CA ALA A 140 31.19 31.08 16.60
C ALA A 140 30.94 29.71 17.24
N ASP A 141 30.90 29.62 18.56
CA ASP A 141 30.58 28.38 19.28
C ASP A 141 29.08 28.04 19.16
N ALA A 142 28.20 29.06 19.20
CA ALA A 142 26.78 28.90 18.88
C ALA A 142 26.56 28.50 17.42
N ASN A 143 27.30 29.09 16.47
CA ASN A 143 27.20 28.77 15.05
C ASN A 143 27.75 27.38 14.71
N ARG A 144 28.78 26.91 15.45
CA ARG A 144 29.25 25.52 15.36
C ARG A 144 28.27 24.53 15.97
N ARG A 145 27.62 24.88 17.08
CA ARG A 145 26.56 24.05 17.68
C ARG A 145 25.31 24.00 16.80
N LEU A 146 24.92 25.12 16.20
CA LEU A 146 23.83 25.20 15.23
C LEU A 146 24.17 24.42 13.95
N SER A 147 25.37 24.58 13.39
CA SER A 147 25.83 23.77 12.25
C SER A 147 25.95 22.28 12.59
N GLY A 148 26.27 21.93 13.84
CA GLY A 148 26.25 20.54 14.31
C GLY A 148 24.82 19.98 14.43
N ILE A 149 23.86 20.80 14.83
CA ILE A 149 22.43 20.46 14.87
C ILE A 149 21.86 20.39 13.45
N ASP A 150 22.25 21.28 12.54
CA ASP A 150 21.85 21.26 11.13
C ASP A 150 22.38 20.01 10.44
N ASN A 151 23.64 19.63 10.69
CA ASN A 151 24.20 18.37 10.16
C ASN A 151 23.49 17.13 10.73
N GLN A 152 23.08 17.15 12.00
CA GLN A 152 22.30 16.07 12.60
C GLN A 152 20.85 16.02 12.10
N LEU A 153 20.23 17.17 11.84
CA LEU A 153 18.89 17.29 11.24
C LEU A 153 18.91 16.90 9.76
N GLU A 154 19.98 17.21 9.05
CA GLU A 154 20.20 16.82 7.66
C GLU A 154 20.49 15.31 7.56
N GLU A 155 21.24 14.73 8.51
CA GLU A 155 21.44 13.27 8.63
C GLU A 155 20.13 12.53 9.02
N LEU A 156 19.31 13.10 9.90
CA LEU A 156 17.96 12.60 10.22
C LEU A 156 17.01 12.72 9.01
N GLY A 157 17.05 13.84 8.28
CA GLY A 157 16.25 14.07 7.08
C GLY A 157 16.65 13.17 5.90
N GLN A 158 17.95 12.95 5.71
CA GLN A 158 18.48 12.01 4.70
C GLN A 158 18.19 10.55 5.08
N ASN A 159 18.29 10.17 6.35
CA ASN A 159 17.89 8.84 6.80
C ASN A 159 16.38 8.62 6.66
N LEU A 160 15.53 9.62 6.91
CA LEU A 160 14.08 9.52 6.68
C LEU A 160 13.76 9.37 5.18
N GLN A 161 14.39 10.16 4.30
CA GLN A 161 14.21 10.04 2.85
C GLN A 161 14.77 8.72 2.29
N PHE A 162 15.89 8.22 2.81
CA PHE A 162 16.48 6.94 2.42
C PHE A 162 15.69 5.74 2.94
N THR A 163 15.21 5.80 4.18
CA THR A 163 14.36 4.77 4.81
C THR A 163 12.99 4.71 4.12
N GLN A 164 12.40 5.86 3.78
CA GLN A 164 11.21 5.90 2.96
C GLN A 164 11.50 5.41 1.55
N GLY A 165 12.59 5.82 0.89
CA GLY A 165 12.97 5.37 -0.46
C GLY A 165 13.16 3.85 -0.60
N ILE A 166 13.68 3.18 0.44
CA ILE A 166 13.83 1.72 0.50
C ILE A 166 12.47 1.03 0.74
N LEU A 167 11.57 1.65 1.51
CA LEU A 167 10.22 1.14 1.78
C LEU A 167 9.19 1.54 0.70
N GLN A 168 9.50 2.55 -0.12
CA GLN A 168 8.63 3.27 -1.06
C GLN A 168 8.22 2.46 -2.29
N VAL A 169 8.76 1.26 -2.47
CA VAL A 169 8.46 0.48 -3.67
C VAL A 169 7.02 -0.09 -3.68
N THR A 170 6.25 -0.08 -2.57
CA THR A 170 4.83 -0.48 -2.63
C THR A 170 3.87 0.22 -1.65
N THR A 171 4.27 1.32 -0.99
CA THR A 171 3.36 2.01 -0.05
C THR A 171 2.18 2.72 -0.72
N ALA A 172 2.31 3.13 -1.99
CA ALA A 172 1.33 4.02 -2.64
C ALA A 172 0.09 3.33 -3.25
N ALA A 173 0.14 2.03 -3.56
CA ALA A 173 -0.91 1.38 -4.39
C ALA A 173 -1.81 0.38 -3.64
N SER A 174 -1.53 0.02 -2.39
CA SER A 174 -2.42 -0.90 -1.66
C SER A 174 -3.65 -0.18 -1.14
N ILE A 175 -4.82 -0.76 -1.41
CA ILE A 175 -6.09 -0.22 -0.94
C ILE A 175 -6.26 -0.46 0.57
N LEU A 176 -5.60 -1.50 1.12
CA LEU A 176 -5.56 -1.82 2.55
C LEU A 176 -4.39 -1.11 3.23
N ASN A 177 -4.47 0.21 3.38
CA ASN A 177 -3.27 1.00 3.65
C ASN A 177 -2.60 0.80 5.04
N LEU A 178 -3.15 -0.06 5.89
CA LEU A 178 -3.12 0.09 7.33
C LEU A 178 -3.44 -1.24 8.03
N GLY A 179 -2.58 -1.70 8.96
CA GLY A 179 -2.84 -2.79 9.94
C GLY A 179 -4.31 -2.96 10.34
N VAL A 180 -4.77 -4.16 10.71
CA VAL A 180 -6.14 -4.34 11.28
C VAL A 180 -6.34 -3.41 12.47
N SER A 181 -5.24 -3.07 13.15
CA SER A 181 -5.19 -2.10 14.23
C SER A 181 -5.46 -0.64 13.86
N VAL A 182 -5.37 -0.23 12.58
CA VAL A 182 -5.65 1.15 12.14
C VAL A 182 -6.84 1.23 11.20
N MET A 183 -7.27 0.12 10.57
CA MET A 183 -8.54 0.08 9.84
C MET A 183 -9.74 0.02 10.80
N GLY A 184 -10.04 1.19 11.39
CA GLY A 184 -11.30 1.53 12.03
C GLY A 184 -12.52 1.17 11.16
N PHE A 185 -13.67 0.88 11.76
CA PHE A 185 -14.90 0.64 10.99
C PHE A 185 -15.29 1.87 10.17
N ALA A 186 -14.88 3.07 10.61
CA ALA A 186 -14.97 4.30 9.84
C ALA A 186 -14.10 4.28 8.56
N ALA A 187 -12.89 3.72 8.62
CA ALA A 187 -12.03 3.56 7.45
C ALA A 187 -12.64 2.55 6.47
N ILE A 188 -13.14 1.41 6.98
CA ILE A 188 -13.87 0.41 6.17
C ILE A 188 -15.11 1.05 5.51
N ALA A 189 -15.90 1.83 6.25
CA ALA A 189 -17.07 2.54 5.71
C ALA A 189 -16.70 3.50 4.57
N LYS A 190 -15.62 4.27 4.76
CA LYS A 190 -15.13 5.20 3.73
C LYS A 190 -14.73 4.46 2.46
N ARG A 191 -13.97 3.37 2.60
CA ARG A 191 -13.54 2.54 1.45
C ARG A 191 -14.71 1.87 0.75
N LEU A 192 -15.67 1.32 1.51
CA LEU A 192 -16.88 0.75 0.94
C LEU A 192 -17.66 1.77 0.10
N LYS A 193 -17.75 3.02 0.59
CA LYS A 193 -18.40 4.12 -0.14
C LYS A 193 -17.66 4.50 -1.43
N GLU A 194 -16.32 4.48 -1.42
CA GLU A 194 -15.51 4.71 -2.61
C GLU A 194 -15.72 3.61 -3.66
N LEU A 195 -15.74 2.33 -3.25
CA LEU A 195 -16.01 1.20 -4.13
C LEU A 195 -17.42 1.23 -4.71
N GLU A 196 -18.43 1.52 -3.90
CA GLU A 196 -19.82 1.64 -4.40
C GLU A 196 -19.94 2.75 -5.43
N LYS A 197 -19.26 3.88 -5.23
CA LYS A 197 -19.23 4.97 -6.19
C LYS A 197 -18.56 4.54 -7.50
N SER A 198 -17.43 3.84 -7.41
CA SER A 198 -16.72 3.27 -8.57
C SER A 198 -17.65 2.35 -9.38
N LEU A 199 -18.33 1.41 -8.69
CA LEU A 199 -19.28 0.50 -9.32
C LEU A 199 -20.52 1.21 -9.89
N GLN A 200 -21.00 2.28 -9.26
CA GLN A 200 -22.11 3.06 -9.80
C GLN A 200 -21.70 3.78 -11.09
N GLU A 201 -20.49 4.36 -11.14
CA GLU A 201 -19.94 4.95 -12.35
C GLU A 201 -19.71 3.89 -13.44
N ALA A 202 -19.27 2.69 -13.06
CA ALA A 202 -19.17 1.56 -13.98
C ALA A 202 -20.55 1.12 -14.50
N GLN A 203 -21.57 1.09 -13.64
CA GLN A 203 -22.92 0.72 -14.02
C GLN A 203 -23.51 1.67 -15.06
N GLU A 204 -23.25 2.98 -14.96
CA GLU A 204 -23.71 3.95 -15.98
C GLU A 204 -23.14 3.64 -17.37
N LEU A 205 -21.93 3.12 -17.42
CA LEU A 205 -21.26 2.73 -18.67
C LEU A 205 -21.66 1.32 -19.12
N LEU A 206 -21.73 0.35 -18.22
CA LEU A 206 -22.18 -1.02 -18.47
C LEU A 206 -23.67 -1.09 -18.84
N SER A 207 -24.48 -0.13 -18.41
CA SER A 207 -25.89 -0.03 -18.81
C SER A 207 -26.05 0.19 -20.32
N LYS A 208 -25.04 0.77 -20.98
CA LYS A 208 -25.00 0.91 -22.45
C LYS A 208 -24.90 -0.45 -23.15
N ILE A 209 -24.44 -1.48 -22.45
CA ILE A 209 -24.27 -2.86 -22.93
C ILE A 209 -25.23 -3.83 -22.22
N ASN A 210 -26.31 -3.30 -21.65
CA ASN A 210 -27.40 -4.03 -20.98
C ASN A 210 -26.98 -4.90 -19.78
N ARG A 211 -25.89 -4.52 -19.10
CA ARG A 211 -25.42 -5.19 -17.89
C ARG A 211 -25.76 -4.36 -16.65
N LYS A 212 -26.38 -4.98 -15.64
CA LYS A 212 -26.84 -4.31 -14.40
C LYS A 212 -26.05 -4.82 -13.20
N ILE A 213 -25.44 -3.89 -12.46
CA ILE A 213 -24.87 -4.14 -11.14
C ILE A 213 -25.98 -4.02 -10.09
N ASP A 214 -26.07 -4.99 -9.17
CA ASP A 214 -27.00 -4.91 -8.04
C ASP A 214 -26.36 -4.20 -6.84
N LEU A 215 -26.52 -2.88 -6.80
CA LEU A 215 -26.01 -2.05 -5.70
C LEU A 215 -26.81 -2.20 -4.40
N SER A 216 -27.94 -2.93 -4.39
CA SER A 216 -28.78 -3.05 -3.19
C SER A 216 -28.05 -3.77 -2.04
N PHE A 217 -27.10 -4.63 -2.36
CA PHE A 217 -26.30 -5.37 -1.37
C PHE A 217 -25.31 -4.48 -0.60
N TYR A 218 -24.86 -3.37 -1.19
CA TYR A 218 -24.02 -2.39 -0.48
C TYR A 218 -24.76 -1.70 0.67
N ALA A 219 -26.09 -1.55 0.55
CA ALA A 219 -26.89 -1.03 1.66
C ALA A 219 -26.88 -1.99 2.87
N ASN A 220 -26.90 -3.30 2.63
CA ASN A 220 -26.79 -4.31 3.70
C ASN A 220 -25.41 -4.25 4.36
N PHE A 221 -24.33 -4.16 3.57
CA PHE A 221 -22.98 -4.04 4.10
C PHE A 221 -22.79 -2.73 4.89
N ARG A 222 -23.28 -1.58 4.39
CA ARG A 222 -23.29 -0.32 5.15
C ARG A 222 -24.01 -0.44 6.49
N ALA A 223 -25.19 -1.06 6.50
CA ALA A 223 -25.94 -1.30 7.73
C ALA A 223 -25.16 -2.19 8.71
N ALA A 224 -24.44 -3.20 8.22
CA ALA A 224 -23.55 -4.04 9.04
C ALA A 224 -22.41 -3.22 9.67
N ILE A 225 -21.78 -2.32 8.90
CA ILE A 225 -20.73 -1.43 9.43
C ILE A 225 -21.29 -0.47 10.48
N GLU A 226 -22.47 0.11 10.25
CA GLU A 226 -23.12 0.99 11.24
C GLU A 226 -23.44 0.22 12.53
N LEU A 227 -23.93 -1.02 12.43
CA LEU A 227 -24.15 -1.89 13.60
C LEU A 227 -22.84 -2.14 14.35
N ALA A 228 -21.73 -2.40 13.65
CA ALA A 228 -20.43 -2.60 14.27
C ALA A 228 -19.91 -1.33 14.98
N ILE A 229 -19.98 -0.16 14.32
CA ILE A 229 -19.61 1.13 14.92
C ILE A 229 -20.42 1.38 16.20
N ASN A 230 -21.73 1.15 16.14
CA ASN A 230 -22.60 1.32 17.30
C ASN A 230 -22.26 0.32 18.41
N ALA A 231 -22.01 -0.95 18.07
CA ALA A 231 -21.67 -1.98 19.05
C ALA A 231 -20.46 -1.57 19.91
N PHE A 232 -19.39 -1.10 19.27
CA PHE A 232 -18.12 -0.79 19.95
C PHE A 232 -18.03 0.64 20.51
N THR A 233 -19.09 1.44 20.36
CA THR A 233 -19.26 2.72 21.07
C THR A 233 -20.24 2.61 22.25
N MET A 234 -20.98 1.50 22.38
CA MET A 234 -21.89 1.25 23.49
C MET A 234 -21.16 0.97 24.82
N THR A 235 -21.72 1.53 25.90
CA THR A 235 -21.18 1.38 27.27
C THR A 235 -21.59 0.06 27.93
N LYS A 236 -22.77 -0.49 27.61
CA LYS A 236 -23.27 -1.76 28.17
C LYS A 236 -22.72 -2.95 27.39
N SER A 237 -22.05 -3.88 28.08
CA SER A 237 -21.43 -5.07 27.49
C SER A 237 -22.41 -5.99 26.77
N GLU A 238 -23.61 -6.22 27.33
CA GLU A 238 -24.64 -7.06 26.71
C GLU A 238 -25.12 -6.48 25.36
N ASN A 239 -25.38 -5.17 25.31
CA ASN A 239 -25.81 -4.48 24.10
C ASN A 239 -24.70 -4.46 23.04
N ARG A 240 -23.44 -4.29 23.46
CA ARG A 240 -22.25 -4.41 22.60
C ARG A 240 -22.21 -5.79 21.96
N ARG A 241 -22.29 -6.86 22.77
CA ARG A 241 -22.23 -8.23 22.29
C ARG A 241 -23.38 -8.54 21.32
N SER A 242 -24.61 -8.17 21.67
CA SER A 242 -25.77 -8.39 20.79
C SER A 242 -25.64 -7.66 19.46
N SER A 243 -25.25 -6.38 19.47
CA SER A 243 -25.06 -5.59 18.24
C SER A 243 -23.90 -6.11 17.39
N ALA A 244 -22.79 -6.52 18.02
CA ALA A 244 -21.65 -7.10 17.32
C ALA A 244 -22.00 -8.43 16.64
N LEU A 245 -22.76 -9.31 17.30
CA LEU A 245 -23.23 -10.56 16.69
C LEU A 245 -24.18 -10.31 15.50
N GLN A 246 -25.03 -9.28 15.58
CA GLN A 246 -25.87 -8.89 14.44
C GLN A 246 -25.05 -8.35 13.27
N ALA A 247 -24.00 -7.56 13.55
CA ALA A 247 -23.07 -7.10 12.52
C ALA A 247 -22.33 -8.27 11.86
N ILE A 248 -21.80 -9.21 12.65
CA ILE A 248 -21.13 -10.43 12.17
C ILE A 248 -22.03 -11.22 11.22
N ASN A 249 -23.29 -11.48 11.59
CA ASN A 249 -24.20 -12.23 10.73
C ASN A 249 -24.43 -11.54 9.37
N ARG A 250 -24.49 -10.21 9.34
CA ARG A 250 -24.61 -9.46 8.08
C ARG A 250 -23.32 -9.42 7.28
N PHE A 251 -22.15 -9.42 7.92
CA PHE A 251 -20.88 -9.55 7.22
C PHE A 251 -20.73 -10.95 6.60
N LEU A 252 -21.12 -12.01 7.30
CA LEU A 252 -21.17 -13.36 6.74
C LEU A 252 -22.11 -13.46 5.54
N GLU A 253 -23.28 -12.83 5.60
CA GLU A 253 -24.19 -12.73 4.46
C GLU A 253 -23.52 -11.98 3.28
N ALA A 254 -22.88 -10.85 3.56
CA ALA A 254 -22.15 -10.07 2.57
C ALA A 254 -21.01 -10.87 1.93
N GLU A 255 -20.24 -11.63 2.71
CA GLU A 255 -19.18 -12.50 2.20
C GLU A 255 -19.73 -13.53 1.20
N HIS A 256 -20.84 -14.20 1.51
CA HIS A 256 -21.46 -15.15 0.59
C HIS A 256 -21.88 -14.48 -0.74
N ILE A 257 -22.54 -13.32 -0.65
CA ILE A 257 -23.00 -12.57 -1.82
C ILE A 257 -21.81 -12.10 -2.68
N TYR A 258 -20.82 -11.47 -2.06
CA TYR A 258 -19.68 -10.93 -2.80
C TYR A 258 -18.73 -12.03 -3.29
N THR A 259 -18.72 -13.21 -2.67
CA THR A 259 -18.05 -14.39 -3.22
C THR A 259 -18.66 -14.80 -4.55
N GLU A 260 -19.99 -14.94 -4.60
CA GLU A 260 -20.70 -15.31 -5.83
C GLU A 260 -20.49 -14.28 -6.94
N PHE A 261 -20.62 -12.98 -6.64
CA PHE A 261 -20.36 -11.93 -7.62
C PHE A 261 -18.90 -11.91 -8.08
N THR A 262 -17.94 -12.06 -7.16
CA THR A 262 -16.54 -12.13 -7.56
C THR A 262 -16.29 -13.28 -8.53
N ASP A 263 -16.83 -14.47 -8.24
CA ASP A 263 -16.63 -15.65 -9.09
C ASP A 263 -17.27 -15.47 -10.47
N ILE A 264 -18.48 -14.90 -10.53
CA ILE A 264 -19.16 -14.57 -11.79
C ILE A 264 -18.32 -13.57 -12.61
N GLU A 265 -17.81 -12.52 -11.98
CA GLU A 265 -17.09 -11.45 -12.67
C GLU A 265 -15.69 -11.87 -13.14
N ILE A 266 -15.00 -12.70 -12.35
CA ILE A 266 -13.75 -13.35 -12.79
C ILE A 266 -14.03 -14.27 -13.97
N GLN A 267 -15.10 -15.08 -13.93
CA GLN A 267 -15.45 -15.98 -15.03
C GLN A 267 -15.77 -15.22 -16.31
N GLN A 268 -16.41 -14.06 -16.19
CA GLN A 268 -16.68 -13.16 -17.31
C GLN A 268 -15.46 -12.35 -17.75
N GLN A 269 -14.31 -12.48 -17.07
CA GLN A 269 -13.13 -11.66 -17.29
C GLN A 269 -13.49 -10.17 -17.26
N SER A 270 -14.32 -9.78 -16.30
CA SER A 270 -14.87 -8.44 -16.22
C SER A 270 -13.88 -7.45 -15.62
N PRO A 271 -13.85 -6.19 -16.10
CA PRO A 271 -13.01 -5.13 -15.54
C PRO A 271 -13.45 -4.64 -14.16
N ILE A 272 -14.53 -5.21 -13.59
CA ILE A 272 -15.03 -4.83 -12.26
C ILE A 272 -14.76 -5.91 -11.18
N ALA A 273 -14.04 -6.96 -11.56
CA ALA A 273 -13.80 -8.09 -10.68
C ALA A 273 -12.91 -7.69 -9.48
N ASP A 274 -11.97 -6.76 -9.67
CA ASP A 274 -11.15 -6.23 -8.58
C ASP A 274 -11.96 -5.48 -7.53
N GLU A 275 -12.98 -4.70 -7.90
CA GLU A 275 -13.85 -4.02 -6.93
C GLU A 275 -14.63 -5.02 -6.06
N TYR A 276 -15.07 -6.14 -6.64
CA TYR A 276 -15.73 -7.20 -5.88
C TYR A 276 -14.75 -7.98 -5.00
N ILE A 277 -13.54 -8.28 -5.49
CA ILE A 277 -12.47 -8.87 -4.67
C ILE A 277 -12.16 -7.97 -3.46
N LEU A 278 -12.06 -6.66 -3.68
CA LEU A 278 -11.81 -5.68 -2.62
C LEU A 278 -12.97 -5.59 -1.65
N THR A 279 -14.20 -5.62 -2.14
CA THR A 279 -15.40 -5.58 -1.29
C THR A 279 -15.49 -6.85 -0.43
N LEU A 280 -15.21 -8.02 -1.01
CA LEU A 280 -15.11 -9.28 -0.27
C LEU A 280 -14.00 -9.22 0.78
N SER A 281 -12.84 -8.67 0.44
CA SER A 281 -11.73 -8.47 1.38
C SER A 281 -12.14 -7.60 2.56
N LEU A 282 -12.88 -6.51 2.32
CA LEU A 282 -13.40 -5.63 3.38
C LEU A 282 -14.43 -6.35 4.25
N ALA A 283 -15.26 -7.23 3.68
CA ALA A 283 -16.26 -7.98 4.43
C ALA A 283 -15.59 -8.92 5.45
N TYR A 284 -14.60 -9.71 5.01
CA TYR A 284 -13.78 -10.53 5.90
C TYR A 284 -13.09 -9.68 6.98
N LEU A 285 -12.46 -8.57 6.62
CA LEU A 285 -11.79 -7.71 7.62
C LEU A 285 -12.76 -7.16 8.66
N ALA A 286 -13.96 -6.74 8.25
CA ALA A 286 -14.98 -6.24 9.16
C ALA A 286 -15.50 -7.34 10.10
N GLU A 287 -15.73 -8.54 9.59
CA GLU A 287 -16.13 -9.72 10.35
C GLU A 287 -15.08 -10.08 11.41
N ILE A 288 -13.83 -10.28 10.97
CA ILE A 288 -12.70 -10.64 11.83
C ILE A 288 -12.51 -9.59 12.92
N ARG A 289 -12.62 -8.30 12.56
CA ARG A 289 -12.49 -7.23 13.53
C ARG A 289 -13.60 -7.26 14.59
N CYS A 290 -14.83 -7.60 14.22
CA CYS A 290 -15.88 -7.81 15.22
C CYS A 290 -15.52 -8.93 16.20
N TYR A 291 -14.93 -10.04 15.74
CA TYR A 291 -14.46 -11.10 16.64
C TYR A 291 -13.32 -10.65 17.55
N LEU A 292 -12.35 -9.89 17.02
CA LEU A 292 -11.25 -9.34 17.82
C LEU A 292 -11.74 -8.39 18.93
N GLU A 293 -12.70 -7.52 18.61
CA GLU A 293 -13.30 -6.59 19.58
C GLU A 293 -14.18 -7.32 20.62
N LEU A 294 -14.64 -8.54 20.32
CA LEU A 294 -15.30 -9.45 21.25
C LEU A 294 -14.31 -10.37 22.00
N GLU A 295 -13.01 -10.21 21.79
CA GLU A 295 -11.93 -11.02 22.38
C GLU A 295 -11.96 -12.51 21.96
N GLU A 296 -12.68 -12.84 20.89
CA GLU A 296 -12.80 -14.18 20.30
C GLU A 296 -11.62 -14.46 19.35
N HIS A 297 -10.38 -14.42 19.87
CA HIS A 297 -9.14 -14.43 19.10
C HIS A 297 -8.97 -15.69 18.22
N GLU A 298 -9.30 -16.87 18.75
CA GLU A 298 -9.20 -18.13 18.00
C GLU A 298 -10.16 -18.14 16.80
N THR A 299 -11.38 -17.65 17.01
CA THR A 299 -12.37 -17.54 15.93
C THR A 299 -11.91 -16.51 14.89
N ALA A 300 -11.42 -15.34 15.33
CA ALA A 300 -10.86 -14.33 14.44
C ALA A 300 -9.73 -14.89 13.58
N LEU A 301 -8.77 -15.61 14.18
CA LEU A 301 -7.64 -16.21 13.46
C LEU A 301 -8.10 -17.25 12.44
N ARG A 302 -9.01 -18.15 12.82
CA ARG A 302 -9.56 -19.17 11.92
C ARG A 302 -10.27 -18.53 10.72
N ARG A 303 -11.09 -17.50 10.97
CA ARG A 303 -11.79 -16.75 9.91
C ARG A 303 -10.82 -15.98 9.02
N PHE A 304 -9.75 -15.44 9.60
CA PHE A 304 -8.68 -14.79 8.86
C PHE A 304 -7.97 -15.74 7.88
N GLN A 305 -7.62 -16.94 8.34
CA GLN A 305 -7.00 -17.97 7.50
C GLN A 305 -7.92 -18.42 6.35
N GLU A 306 -9.21 -18.56 6.64
CA GLU A 306 -10.21 -18.87 5.62
C GLU A 306 -10.31 -17.75 4.58
N GLY A 307 -10.46 -16.50 5.02
CA GLY A 307 -10.50 -15.33 4.14
C GLY A 307 -9.23 -15.21 3.29
N THR A 308 -8.05 -15.45 3.87
CA THR A 308 -6.76 -15.39 3.16
C THR A 308 -6.74 -16.37 2.00
N ARG A 309 -7.14 -17.63 2.24
CA ARG A 309 -7.22 -18.65 1.20
C ARG A 309 -8.21 -18.29 0.09
N VAL A 310 -9.39 -17.79 0.49
CA VAL A 310 -10.49 -17.40 -0.43
C VAL A 310 -10.08 -16.22 -1.31
N ILE A 311 -9.50 -15.18 -0.72
CA ILE A 311 -9.06 -13.96 -1.40
C ILE A 311 -7.86 -14.23 -2.30
N ARG A 312 -6.82 -14.92 -1.80
CA ARG A 312 -5.61 -15.23 -2.58
C ARG A 312 -5.94 -15.97 -3.86
N SER A 313 -6.78 -17.01 -3.78
CA SER A 313 -7.19 -17.79 -4.95
C SER A 313 -7.90 -16.94 -6.02
N ARG A 314 -8.74 -15.98 -5.61
CA ARG A 314 -9.48 -15.09 -6.53
C ARG A 314 -8.58 -14.04 -7.16
N ILE A 315 -7.70 -13.44 -6.36
CA ILE A 315 -6.68 -12.53 -6.87
C ILE A 315 -5.78 -13.24 -7.86
N GLN A 316 -5.36 -14.48 -7.56
CA GLN A 316 -4.53 -15.28 -8.45
C GLN A 316 -5.22 -15.49 -9.80
N ASN A 317 -6.46 -15.98 -9.79
CA ASN A 317 -7.22 -16.20 -11.02
C ASN A 317 -7.37 -14.91 -11.85
N TYR A 318 -7.63 -13.78 -11.19
CA TYR A 318 -7.82 -12.52 -11.90
C TYR A 318 -6.50 -11.92 -12.41
N VAL A 319 -5.41 -11.98 -11.65
CA VAL A 319 -4.08 -11.58 -12.12
C VAL A 319 -3.66 -12.44 -13.32
N GLU A 320 -3.93 -13.74 -13.32
CA GLU A 320 -3.67 -14.61 -14.48
C GLU A 320 -4.45 -14.17 -15.73
N ILE A 321 -5.71 -13.75 -15.58
CA ILE A 321 -6.49 -13.15 -16.67
C ILE A 321 -5.82 -11.88 -17.17
N LEU A 322 -5.42 -10.99 -16.26
CA LEU A 322 -4.79 -9.71 -16.59
C LEU A 322 -3.42 -9.89 -17.24
N MET A 323 -2.64 -10.92 -16.90
CA MET A 323 -1.38 -11.22 -17.59
C MET A 323 -1.58 -11.59 -19.07
N THR A 324 -2.81 -11.84 -19.51
CA THR A 324 -3.19 -12.20 -20.87
C THR A 324 -2.63 -13.55 -21.34
N SER A 325 -3.03 -13.96 -22.55
CA SER A 325 -2.43 -15.13 -23.21
C SER A 325 -0.99 -14.89 -23.70
N ASN A 326 -0.53 -13.64 -23.73
CA ASN A 326 0.83 -13.27 -24.15
C ASN A 326 1.34 -12.10 -23.28
N PRO A 327 1.93 -12.37 -22.10
CA PRO A 327 2.34 -11.32 -21.16
C PRO A 327 3.46 -10.40 -21.69
N ALA A 328 4.20 -10.79 -22.73
CA ALA A 328 5.17 -9.91 -23.40
C ALA A 328 4.55 -8.63 -23.98
N VAL A 329 3.21 -8.53 -24.08
CA VAL A 329 2.52 -7.27 -24.43
C VAL A 329 2.89 -6.12 -23.50
N TYR A 330 3.20 -6.39 -22.23
CA TYR A 330 3.63 -5.41 -21.25
C TYR A 330 5.07 -4.92 -21.47
N LEU A 331 5.90 -5.69 -22.18
CA LEU A 331 7.32 -5.39 -22.43
C LEU A 331 7.55 -4.69 -23.78
N GLN A 332 6.50 -4.16 -24.39
CA GLN A 332 6.60 -3.45 -25.66
C GLN A 332 7.45 -2.17 -25.53
N PRO A 333 8.18 -1.77 -26.60
CA PRO A 333 9.09 -0.62 -26.55
C PRO A 333 8.45 0.70 -26.12
N GLN A 334 7.14 0.92 -26.40
CA GLN A 334 6.46 2.14 -25.98
C GLN A 334 6.37 2.29 -24.45
N PHE A 335 6.44 1.18 -23.70
CA PHE A 335 6.33 1.19 -22.24
C PHE A 335 7.67 1.27 -21.52
N LYS A 336 8.81 1.40 -22.21
CA LYS A 336 10.16 1.32 -21.62
C LYS A 336 10.39 2.18 -20.36
N ASN A 337 9.70 3.32 -20.24
CA ASN A 337 9.84 4.23 -19.10
C ASN A 337 8.78 4.03 -18.01
N GLU A 338 7.80 3.16 -18.25
CA GLU A 338 6.64 2.91 -17.38
C GLU A 338 6.67 1.46 -16.87
N ILE A 339 6.94 0.50 -17.75
CA ILE A 339 6.98 -0.93 -17.46
C ILE A 339 8.36 -1.48 -17.83
N ASP A 340 9.03 -2.08 -16.85
CA ASP A 340 10.29 -2.79 -17.04
C ASP A 340 10.15 -4.27 -16.69
N LEU A 341 11.17 -5.04 -17.07
CA LEU A 341 11.23 -6.48 -16.78
C LEU A 341 11.20 -6.75 -15.28
N ARG A 342 11.74 -5.85 -14.46
CA ARG A 342 11.77 -5.99 -13.00
C ARG A 342 10.37 -5.95 -12.39
N ARG A 343 9.50 -5.03 -12.84
CA ARG A 343 8.08 -4.97 -12.43
C ARG A 343 7.35 -6.26 -12.81
N MET A 344 7.50 -6.71 -14.05
CA MET A 344 6.94 -8.00 -14.49
C MET A 344 7.45 -9.17 -13.66
N THR A 345 8.75 -9.20 -13.36
CA THR A 345 9.38 -10.24 -12.54
C THR A 345 8.76 -10.32 -11.15
N ARG A 346 8.40 -9.18 -10.54
CA ARG A 346 7.72 -9.17 -9.23
C ARG A 346 6.33 -9.77 -9.26
N ILE A 347 5.61 -9.64 -10.36
CA ILE A 347 4.30 -10.28 -10.56
C ILE A 347 4.52 -11.79 -10.67
N TYR A 348 5.47 -12.24 -11.49
CA TYR A 348 5.85 -13.65 -11.61
C TYR A 348 6.30 -14.27 -10.28
N GLN A 349 7.10 -13.54 -9.51
CA GLN A 349 7.57 -13.95 -8.18
C GLN A 349 6.44 -14.13 -7.17
N TRP A 350 5.29 -13.50 -7.36
CA TRP A 350 4.15 -13.73 -6.51
C TRP A 350 3.50 -15.11 -6.76
N PHE A 351 3.59 -15.63 -7.99
CA PHE A 351 3.16 -16.99 -8.32
C PHE A 351 4.23 -18.03 -8.00
N ASN A 352 5.48 -17.71 -8.31
CA ASN A 352 6.63 -18.57 -8.09
C ASN A 352 7.82 -17.74 -7.56
N PRO A 353 8.05 -17.72 -6.24
CA PRO A 353 9.09 -16.91 -5.60
C PRO A 353 10.52 -17.20 -6.07
N ASP A 354 10.76 -18.37 -6.66
CA ASP A 354 12.10 -18.80 -7.08
C ASP A 354 12.55 -18.18 -8.42
N LEU A 355 11.65 -17.49 -9.14
CA LEU A 355 11.96 -16.89 -10.44
C LEU A 355 12.81 -15.63 -10.30
N ASP A 356 13.90 -15.56 -11.06
CA ASP A 356 14.67 -14.32 -11.24
C ASP A 356 14.34 -13.59 -12.56
N GLU A 357 14.97 -12.43 -12.80
CA GLU A 357 14.72 -11.65 -14.03
C GLU A 357 15.14 -12.39 -15.31
N ASN A 358 16.15 -13.27 -15.24
CA ASN A 358 16.58 -14.08 -16.39
C ASN A 358 15.55 -15.18 -16.69
N ASP A 359 15.03 -15.86 -15.67
CA ASP A 359 14.01 -16.88 -15.83
C ASP A 359 12.76 -16.28 -16.49
N VAL A 360 12.32 -15.10 -16.03
CA VAL A 360 11.18 -14.39 -16.61
C VAL A 360 11.46 -13.95 -18.04
N PHE A 361 12.66 -13.45 -18.32
CA PHE A 361 13.04 -13.14 -19.70
C PHE A 361 13.01 -14.36 -20.61
N ASP A 362 13.46 -15.52 -20.11
CA ASP A 362 13.46 -16.77 -20.86
C ASP A 362 12.04 -17.28 -21.14
N ILE A 363 11.14 -17.17 -20.16
CA ILE A 363 9.70 -17.42 -20.34
C ILE A 363 9.11 -16.49 -21.41
N GLU A 364 9.43 -15.19 -21.36
CA GLU A 364 8.88 -14.20 -22.29
C GLU A 364 9.53 -14.21 -23.69
N ARG A 365 10.64 -14.92 -23.88
CA ARG A 365 11.39 -14.91 -25.13
C ARG A 365 10.55 -15.37 -26.32
N GLU A 366 9.79 -16.45 -26.16
CA GLU A 366 8.88 -16.94 -27.21
C GLU A 366 7.70 -15.99 -27.44
N ASN A 367 7.20 -15.38 -26.38
CA ASN A 367 6.08 -14.45 -26.38
C ASN A 367 6.42 -13.15 -27.13
N LEU A 368 7.62 -12.61 -26.89
CA LEU A 368 8.20 -11.48 -27.63
C LEU A 368 8.34 -11.80 -29.12
N TYR A 369 8.80 -13.01 -29.46
CA TYR A 369 8.92 -13.43 -30.85
C TYR A 369 7.56 -13.52 -31.56
N LYS A 370 6.55 -14.11 -30.90
CA LYS A 370 5.17 -14.17 -31.43
C LYS A 370 4.59 -12.77 -31.66
N LEU A 371 4.84 -11.85 -30.72
CA LEU A 371 4.39 -10.46 -30.81
C LEU A 371 5.00 -9.74 -32.02
N ALA A 372 6.29 -10.00 -32.30
CA ALA A 372 7.00 -9.39 -33.43
C ALA A 372 6.50 -9.89 -34.80
N ILE A 373 6.09 -11.16 -34.91
CA ILE A 373 5.56 -11.73 -36.16
C ILE A 373 4.12 -11.28 -36.42
N CYS A 374 3.29 -11.28 -35.38
CA CYS A 374 1.85 -10.99 -35.46
C CYS A 374 1.47 -9.75 -34.63
N PRO A 375 1.82 -8.53 -35.08
CA PRO A 375 1.74 -7.32 -34.25
C PRO A 375 0.32 -6.88 -33.84
N TYR A 376 -0.73 -7.47 -34.41
CA TYR A 376 -2.13 -7.13 -34.12
C TYR A 376 -2.97 -8.30 -33.58
N GLU A 377 -2.48 -9.55 -33.63
CA GLU A 377 -3.28 -10.69 -33.18
C GLU A 377 -3.46 -10.70 -31.66
N TRP A 378 -2.46 -10.27 -30.90
CA TRP A 378 -2.53 -10.20 -29.44
C TRP A 378 -3.66 -9.30 -28.94
N VAL A 379 -3.92 -8.18 -29.63
CA VAL A 379 -5.01 -7.24 -29.29
C VAL A 379 -6.37 -7.94 -29.38
N LYS A 380 -6.51 -8.90 -30.30
CA LYS A 380 -7.73 -9.67 -30.47
C LYS A 380 -7.92 -10.75 -29.40
N LEU A 381 -6.89 -11.04 -28.61
CA LEU A 381 -6.92 -12.05 -27.57
C LEU A 381 -6.90 -11.43 -26.16
N LEU A 382 -6.99 -10.08 -26.07
CA LEU A 382 -7.09 -9.40 -24.79
C LEU A 382 -8.43 -9.74 -24.12
N PRO A 383 -8.43 -9.97 -22.80
CA PRO A 383 -9.64 -10.16 -22.02
C PRO A 383 -10.45 -8.85 -21.96
N GLU A 384 -11.76 -8.96 -21.72
CA GLU A 384 -12.65 -7.80 -21.54
C GLU A 384 -12.22 -6.91 -20.35
N ALA A 385 -11.57 -7.51 -19.35
CA ALA A 385 -10.96 -6.83 -18.22
C ALA A 385 -9.93 -5.77 -18.63
N ILE A 386 -9.29 -5.96 -19.79
CA ILE A 386 -8.33 -5.02 -20.37
C ILE A 386 -8.99 -4.20 -21.46
N LEU A 387 -9.74 -4.82 -22.37
CA LEU A 387 -10.32 -4.11 -23.51
C LEU A 387 -11.71 -4.63 -23.89
N MET A 388 -12.73 -3.87 -23.49
CA MET A 388 -14.09 -4.00 -23.99
C MET A 388 -14.18 -3.41 -25.40
N ARG A 389 -14.51 -4.23 -26.40
CA ARG A 389 -14.47 -3.84 -27.82
C ARG A 389 -15.57 -2.86 -28.21
N ASP A 390 -16.72 -3.01 -27.57
CA ASP A 390 -17.90 -2.16 -27.74
C ASP A 390 -17.71 -0.74 -27.21
N GLU A 391 -16.72 -0.50 -26.34
CA GLU A 391 -16.34 0.83 -25.88
C GLU A 391 -15.41 1.57 -26.84
N VAL A 392 -14.71 0.85 -27.73
CA VAL A 392 -13.72 1.46 -28.62
C VAL A 392 -14.44 2.15 -29.77
N GLN A 393 -14.33 3.49 -29.81
CA GLN A 393 -14.88 4.28 -30.91
C GLN A 393 -14.24 3.88 -32.23
N GLY A 394 -15.06 3.39 -33.16
CA GLY A 394 -14.65 2.99 -34.49
C GLY A 394 -15.41 3.72 -35.60
N GLY A 395 -14.94 3.53 -36.83
CA GLY A 395 -15.65 4.01 -38.02
C GLY A 395 -16.94 3.23 -38.29
N TRP A 396 -17.53 3.43 -39.47
CA TRP A 396 -18.78 2.77 -39.89
C TRP A 396 -18.74 1.22 -39.79
N PHE A 397 -17.55 0.62 -39.83
CA PHE A 397 -17.35 -0.84 -39.77
C PHE A 397 -16.93 -1.35 -38.38
N GLY A 398 -17.02 -0.52 -37.34
CA GLY A 398 -16.48 -0.82 -36.01
C GLY A 398 -15.01 -0.40 -35.86
N PRO A 399 -14.39 -0.66 -34.69
CA PRO A 399 -13.01 -0.28 -34.42
C PRO A 399 -12.05 -1.14 -35.25
N SER A 400 -11.06 -0.50 -35.87
CA SER A 400 -9.98 -1.21 -36.57
C SER A 400 -9.01 -1.85 -35.57
N ASP A 401 -8.16 -2.78 -36.05
CA ASP A 401 -7.10 -3.37 -35.22
C ASP A 401 -6.14 -2.29 -34.67
N GLU A 402 -5.97 -1.18 -35.39
CA GLU A 402 -5.16 -0.04 -34.94
C GLU A 402 -5.88 0.77 -33.85
N ASP A 403 -7.19 0.97 -33.95
CA ASP A 403 -7.99 1.62 -32.90
C ASP A 403 -7.98 0.82 -31.61
N LEU A 404 -8.15 -0.51 -31.71
CA LEU A 404 -8.08 -1.42 -30.58
C LEU A 404 -6.68 -1.41 -29.97
N LYS A 405 -5.62 -1.46 -30.78
CA LYS A 405 -4.23 -1.39 -30.30
C LYS A 405 -3.96 -0.09 -29.55
N LYS A 406 -4.37 1.03 -30.12
CA LYS A 406 -4.16 2.35 -29.52
C LYS A 406 -4.88 2.49 -28.19
N GLU A 407 -6.04 1.87 -28.04
CA GLU A 407 -6.76 1.86 -26.78
C GLU A 407 -6.16 0.88 -25.77
N ALA A 408 -5.74 -0.32 -26.20
CA ALA A 408 -4.98 -1.25 -25.37
C ALA A 408 -3.68 -0.62 -24.85
N ASP A 409 -2.95 0.08 -25.71
CA ASP A 409 -1.68 0.73 -25.36
C ASP A 409 -1.84 1.77 -24.23
N LYS A 410 -3.01 2.42 -24.13
CA LYS A 410 -3.30 3.34 -23.00
C LYS A 410 -3.61 2.60 -21.69
N ARG A 411 -4.19 1.40 -21.79
CA ARG A 411 -4.77 0.66 -20.67
C ARG A 411 -3.76 -0.29 -20.01
N LEU A 412 -2.85 -0.87 -20.78
CA LEU A 412 -1.87 -1.84 -20.26
C LEU A 412 -1.04 -1.33 -19.06
N PRO A 413 -0.49 -0.10 -19.05
CA PRO A 413 0.21 0.40 -17.87
C PRO A 413 -0.66 0.44 -16.61
N GLN A 414 -1.91 0.84 -16.75
CA GLN A 414 -2.88 0.89 -15.65
C GLN A 414 -3.23 -0.51 -15.16
N VAL A 415 -3.39 -1.47 -16.07
CA VAL A 415 -3.65 -2.87 -15.73
C VAL A 415 -2.52 -3.48 -14.92
N LEU A 416 -1.26 -3.16 -15.25
CA LEU A 416 -0.11 -3.60 -14.46
C LEU A 416 -0.18 -3.07 -13.02
N GLU A 417 -0.55 -1.80 -12.84
CA GLU A 417 -0.73 -1.20 -11.51
C GLU A 417 -1.83 -1.89 -10.71
N ILE A 418 -2.92 -2.34 -11.34
CA ILE A 418 -3.98 -3.13 -10.68
C ILE A 418 -3.44 -4.46 -10.21
N MET A 419 -2.72 -5.19 -11.08
CA MET A 419 -2.10 -6.46 -10.68
C MET A 419 -1.20 -6.27 -9.46
N GLU A 420 -0.32 -5.27 -9.49
CA GLU A 420 0.54 -4.94 -8.35
C GLU A 420 -0.26 -4.54 -7.10
N SER A 421 -1.34 -3.76 -7.26
CA SER A 421 -2.22 -3.33 -6.17
C SER A 421 -2.96 -4.51 -5.53
N MET A 422 -3.46 -5.46 -6.31
CA MET A 422 -4.14 -6.65 -5.80
C MET A 422 -3.15 -7.59 -5.10
N ILE A 423 -1.96 -7.80 -5.67
CA ILE A 423 -0.90 -8.58 -5.03
C ILE A 423 -0.51 -7.95 -3.69
N GLU A 424 -0.33 -6.64 -3.65
CA GLU A 424 -0.03 -5.92 -2.41
C GLU A 424 -1.21 -5.99 -1.43
N THR A 425 -2.45 -5.91 -1.90
CA THR A 425 -3.66 -6.11 -1.10
C THR A 425 -3.66 -7.49 -0.44
N ASN A 426 -3.35 -8.55 -1.19
CA ASN A 426 -3.21 -9.90 -0.66
C ASN A 426 -2.11 -9.97 0.41
N ARG A 427 -0.92 -9.44 0.12
CA ARG A 427 0.21 -9.43 1.06
C ARG A 427 -0.12 -8.70 2.36
N ARG A 428 -0.87 -7.60 2.29
CA ARG A 428 -1.31 -6.86 3.47
C ARG A 428 -2.39 -7.60 4.25
N PHE A 429 -3.31 -8.25 3.54
CA PHE A 429 -4.27 -9.16 4.17
C PHE A 429 -3.51 -10.27 4.92
N GLU A 430 -2.55 -10.96 4.30
CA GLU A 430 -1.70 -11.96 4.97
C GLU A 430 -0.92 -11.38 6.16
N SER A 431 -0.38 -10.17 6.03
CA SER A 431 0.33 -9.49 7.12
C SER A 431 -0.54 -9.30 8.36
N TYR A 432 -1.84 -9.07 8.21
CA TYR A 432 -2.76 -8.95 9.32
C TYR A 432 -3.00 -10.25 10.08
N GLN A 433 -2.90 -11.39 9.40
CA GLN A 433 -2.90 -12.67 10.09
C GLN A 433 -1.72 -12.75 11.08
N THR A 434 -0.53 -12.30 10.65
CA THR A 434 0.66 -12.30 11.50
C THR A 434 0.50 -11.33 12.68
N GLU A 435 -0.19 -10.21 12.48
CA GLU A 435 -0.52 -9.25 13.55
C GLU A 435 -1.38 -9.93 14.63
N ILE A 436 -2.43 -10.66 14.26
CA ILE A 436 -3.29 -11.37 15.21
C ILE A 436 -2.53 -12.50 15.92
N GLN A 437 -1.70 -13.26 15.20
CA GLN A 437 -0.85 -14.29 15.80
C GLN A 437 0.16 -13.69 16.79
N ALA A 438 0.75 -12.54 16.45
CA ALA A 438 1.68 -11.83 17.33
C ALA A 438 0.99 -11.34 18.60
N ILE A 439 -0.21 -10.77 18.52
CA ILE A 439 -1.00 -10.36 19.70
C ILE A 439 -1.17 -11.54 20.67
N SER A 440 -1.49 -12.72 20.14
CA SER A 440 -1.62 -13.95 20.93
C SER A 440 -0.29 -14.39 21.56
N GLN A 441 0.82 -14.41 20.79
CA GLN A 441 2.14 -14.81 21.30
C GLN A 441 2.72 -13.82 22.32
N LEU A 442 2.46 -12.52 22.14
CA LEU A 442 2.95 -11.46 23.01
C LEU A 442 2.13 -11.36 24.31
N GLY A 443 0.98 -12.04 24.40
CA GLY A 443 0.14 -12.05 25.60
C GLY A 443 -0.55 -10.71 25.88
N ILE A 444 -0.76 -9.89 24.84
CA ILE A 444 -1.40 -8.57 24.94
C ILE A 444 -2.81 -8.64 24.38
N SER A 445 -3.73 -7.85 24.91
CA SER A 445 -5.09 -7.77 24.35
C SER A 445 -5.10 -7.00 23.03
N PHE A 446 -6.08 -7.29 22.17
CA PHE A 446 -6.30 -6.49 20.95
C PHE A 446 -6.44 -4.99 21.28
N HIS A 447 -7.17 -4.65 22.34
CA HIS A 447 -7.35 -3.26 22.79
C HIS A 447 -6.04 -2.58 23.23
N GLU A 448 -5.12 -3.30 23.86
CA GLU A 448 -3.78 -2.78 24.19
C GLU A 448 -2.94 -2.60 22.93
N TRP A 449 -2.97 -3.58 22.02
CA TRP A 449 -2.30 -3.51 20.73
C TRP A 449 -2.74 -2.29 19.91
N LEU A 450 -4.04 -1.95 19.92
CA LEU A 450 -4.57 -0.74 19.28
C LEU A 450 -4.01 0.56 19.88
N LYS A 451 -3.72 0.58 21.17
CA LYS A 451 -3.24 1.76 21.91
C LYS A 451 -1.74 1.96 21.83
N LEU A 452 -1.00 1.03 21.22
CA LEU A 452 0.44 1.14 21.05
C LEU A 452 0.79 2.43 20.30
N SER A 453 1.60 3.26 20.95
CA SER A 453 2.17 4.48 20.41
C SER A 453 3.55 4.72 21.03
N PRO A 454 4.47 5.41 20.34
CA PRO A 454 5.75 5.79 20.93
C PRO A 454 5.53 6.70 22.14
N SER A 455 5.93 6.24 23.33
CA SER A 455 5.71 6.99 24.58
C SER A 455 6.75 8.10 24.82
N THR A 456 7.90 8.02 24.15
CA THR A 456 9.07 8.88 24.39
C THR A 456 9.49 9.71 23.19
N GLU A 457 8.90 9.47 22.02
CA GLU A 457 9.27 10.12 20.75
C GLU A 457 8.23 11.15 20.34
N ILE A 458 8.70 12.30 19.85
CA ILE A 458 7.84 13.28 19.18
C ILE A 458 7.69 12.82 17.74
N LYS A 459 6.44 12.72 17.26
CA LYS A 459 6.15 12.39 15.86
C LYS A 459 6.93 13.34 14.94
N PRO A 460 7.87 12.84 14.11
CA PRO A 460 8.56 13.68 13.14
C PRO A 460 7.58 14.29 12.13
N GLU A 461 7.85 15.51 11.68
CA GLU A 461 7.06 16.15 10.63
C GLU A 461 7.13 15.30 9.34
N GLY A 462 5.95 14.95 8.79
CA GLY A 462 5.87 14.06 7.62
C GLY A 462 5.99 12.56 7.91
N ALA A 463 6.06 12.13 9.18
CA ALA A 463 6.03 10.70 9.51
C ALA A 463 4.63 10.10 9.25
N GLU A 464 4.54 9.20 8.27
CA GLU A 464 3.31 8.49 7.91
C GLU A 464 3.20 7.10 8.56
N LEU A 465 4.30 6.58 9.10
CA LEU A 465 4.41 5.22 9.66
C LEU A 465 5.01 5.25 11.07
N MET A 466 4.56 4.32 11.91
CA MET A 466 5.25 3.87 13.11
C MET A 466 5.56 2.39 13.00
N TYR A 467 6.57 1.95 13.73
CA TYR A 467 7.09 0.61 13.71
C TYR A 467 6.91 -0.05 15.07
N ILE A 468 6.49 -1.31 15.05
CA ILE A 468 6.38 -2.15 16.25
C ILE A 468 7.44 -3.23 16.13
N ILE A 469 8.40 -3.23 17.05
CA ILE A 469 9.58 -4.08 17.04
C ILE A 469 9.54 -4.96 18.29
N PRO A 470 9.36 -6.28 18.16
CA PRO A 470 9.48 -7.20 19.28
C PRO A 470 10.96 -7.29 19.70
N SER A 471 11.20 -7.56 20.98
CA SER A 471 12.56 -7.72 21.52
C SER A 471 13.36 -8.88 20.90
N GLN A 472 12.66 -9.84 20.29
CA GLN A 472 13.22 -10.95 19.52
C GLN A 472 12.34 -11.20 18.29
N PRO A 473 12.90 -11.65 17.15
CA PRO A 473 12.10 -12.05 15.99
C PRO A 473 11.07 -13.12 16.36
N LEU A 474 9.85 -13.01 15.81
CA LEU A 474 8.78 -13.98 16.07
C LEU A 474 8.68 -15.00 14.94
N ASP A 475 8.53 -16.26 15.32
CA ASP A 475 8.19 -17.35 14.41
C ASP A 475 6.66 -17.45 14.29
N LEU A 476 6.14 -16.98 13.15
CA LEU A 476 4.72 -16.84 12.87
C LEU A 476 4.38 -17.59 11.60
N GLN A 477 3.28 -18.34 11.61
CA GLN A 477 2.82 -19.09 10.45
C GLN A 477 2.27 -18.14 9.38
N MET A 478 3.09 -17.88 8.35
CA MET A 478 2.66 -17.29 7.09
C MET A 478 2.33 -18.38 6.07
N PHE A 479 1.34 -18.15 5.21
CA PHE A 479 1.15 -18.96 4.01
C PHE A 479 2.18 -18.52 2.97
N ASP A 480 2.95 -19.47 2.44
CA ASP A 480 3.83 -19.26 1.29
C ASP A 480 3.01 -19.14 -0.01
#